data_AF-A0A381XJG0-F1
#
_entry.id   AF-A0A381XJG0-F1
#
_cell.length_a   1.000
_cell.length_b   1.000
_cell.length_c   1.000
_cell.angle_alpha   90.00
_cell.angle_beta   90.00
_cell.angle_gamma   90.00
#
_symmetry.space_group_name_H-M   'P 1'
#
loop_
_entity.id
_entity.type
_entity.pdbx_description
1 polymer ?
#
loop_
_entity_poly.entity_id
_entity_poly.type
_entity_poly.pdbx_seq_one_letter_code
_entity_poly.pdbx_strand_id
1 'polypeptide(L)' 'MANNPALTLGLAMALGMLAQAIARRIRIPGIIILLAAGLLFGPDGLNWIQPDSLGSALHIIVGFAVAVILF' A
#
# COMPACT_ATOMS: atom_id res chain seq x y z
N MET A 1 1.42 -16.27 -10.24
CA MET A 1 0.54 -15.10 -10.51
C MET A 1 1.13 -13.76 -10.06
N ALA A 2 2.33 -13.73 -9.44
CA ALA A 2 2.95 -12.55 -8.83
C ALA A 2 3.99 -11.81 -9.71
N ASN A 3 3.82 -11.77 -11.04
CA ASN A 3 4.82 -11.17 -11.95
C ASN A 3 4.30 -9.92 -12.70
N ASN A 4 3.11 -9.42 -12.35
CA ASN A 4 2.51 -8.27 -13.02
C ASN A 4 2.52 -7.06 -12.08
N PRO A 5 3.45 -6.10 -12.26
CA PRO A 5 3.58 -4.94 -11.36
C PRO A 5 2.30 -4.08 -11.32
N ALA A 6 1.51 -4.06 -12.40
CA ALA A 6 0.21 -3.39 -12.44
C ALA A 6 -0.82 -4.02 -11.49
N LEU A 7 -0.82 -5.36 -11.33
CA LEU A 7 -1.71 -6.05 -10.39
C LEU A 7 -1.28 -5.79 -8.95
N THR A 8 0.01 -5.81 -8.68
CA THR A 8 0.56 -5.49 -7.35
C THR A 8 0.17 -4.08 -6.92
N LEU A 9 0.34 -3.09 -7.81
CA LEU A 9 -0.05 -1.71 -7.54
C LEU A 9 -1.57 -1.56 -7.37
N GLY A 10 -2.36 -2.18 -8.24
CA GLY A 10 -3.83 -2.14 -8.15
C GLY A 10 -4.34 -2.74 -6.84
N LEU A 11 -3.79 -3.88 -6.41
CA LEU A 11 -4.11 -4.50 -5.12
C LEU A 11 -3.69 -3.62 -3.95
N ALA A 12 -2.49 -3.04 -3.99
CA ALA A 12 -2.01 -2.14 -2.95
C ALA A 12 -2.91 -0.90 -2.81
N MET A 13 -3.35 -0.31 -3.92
CA MET A 13 -4.28 0.82 -3.91
C MET A 13 -5.65 0.42 -3.37
N ALA A 14 -6.22 -0.70 -3.84
CA ALA A 14 -7.51 -1.19 -3.37
C ALA A 14 -7.50 -1.49 -1.86
N LEU A 15 -6.47 -2.20 -1.39
CA LEU A 15 -6.29 -2.50 0.03
C LEU A 15 -6.04 -1.24 0.86
N GLY A 16 -5.26 -0.28 0.35
CA GLY A 16 -5.04 1.01 1.00
C GLY A 16 -6.33 1.82 1.13
N MET A 17 -7.16 1.88 0.10
CA MET A 17 -8.46 2.56 0.13
C MET A 17 -9.43 1.90 1.12
N LEU A 18 -9.49 0.56 1.13
CA LEU A 18 -10.31 -0.20 2.08
C LEU A 18 -9.83 0.00 3.52
N ALA A 19 -8.53 -0.07 3.77
CA ALA A 19 -7.91 0.17 5.07
C ALA A 19 -8.25 1.57 5.59
N GLN A 20 -8.17 2.59 4.74
CA GLN A 20 -8.56 3.95 5.12
C GLN A 20 -10.07 4.07 5.40
N ALA A 21 -10.92 3.42 4.61
CA ALA A 21 -12.37 3.44 4.85
C ALA A 21 -12.73 2.78 6.19
N ILE A 22 -12.09 1.66 6.53
CA ILE A 22 -12.24 0.98 7.81
C ILE A 22 -11.73 1.87 8.95
N ALA A 23 -10.55 2.48 8.80
CA ALA A 23 -9.98 3.37 9.82
C ALA A 23 -10.92 4.54 10.13
N ARG A 24 -11.51 5.15 9.10
CA ARG A 24 -12.52 6.21 9.26
C ARG A 24 -13.75 5.72 10.04
N ARG A 25 -14.19 4.47 9.81
CA ARG A 25 -15.36 3.90 10.49
C ARG A 25 -15.10 3.63 11.98
N ILE A 26 -13.89 3.21 12.34
CA ILE A 26 -13.50 2.89 13.72
C ILE A 26 -12.93 4.13 14.46
N ARG A 27 -12.75 5.26 13.77
CA ARG A 27 -12.15 6.51 14.29
C ARG A 27 -10.73 6.34 14.85
N ILE A 28 -9.95 5.44 14.25
CA ILE A 28 -8.54 5.22 14.60
C ILE A 28 -7.67 5.91 13.54
N PRO A 29 -6.47 6.42 13.89
CA PRO A 29 -5.51 6.93 12.90
C PRO A 29 -5.30 5.94 11.75
N GLY A 30 -5.55 6.39 10.51
CA GLY A 30 -5.49 5.54 9.32
C GLY A 30 -4.16 4.83 9.12
N ILE A 31 -3.07 5.46 9.55
CA ILE A 31 -1.72 4.90 9.48
C ILE A 31 -1.57 3.57 10.23
N ILE A 32 -2.31 3.36 11.33
CA ILE A 32 -2.25 2.12 12.12
C ILE A 32 -2.86 0.97 11.32
N ILE A 33 -4.03 1.20 10.71
CA ILE A 33 -4.69 0.19 9.89
C ILE A 33 -3.90 -0.06 8.61
N LEU A 34 -3.31 0.98 8.01
CA LEU A 34 -2.46 0.85 6.83
C LEU A 34 -1.18 0.05 7.13
N LEU A 35 -0.53 0.28 8.28
CA LEU A 35 0.63 -0.50 8.72
C LEU A 35 0.26 -1.97 8.99
N ALA A 36 -0.86 -2.21 9.69
CA ALA A 36 -1.34 -3.57 9.93
C ALA A 36 -1.67 -4.29 8.61
N ALA A 37 -2.33 -3.60 7.68
CA ALA A 37 -2.61 -4.15 6.35
C ALA A 37 -1.32 -4.40 5.55
N GLY A 38 -0.36 -3.48 5.59
CA GLY A 38 0.95 -3.65 4.94
C GLY A 38 1.74 -4.83 5.50
N LEU A 39 1.71 -5.05 6.82
CA LEU A 39 2.34 -6.20 7.47
C LEU A 39 1.63 -7.52 7.12
N LEU A 40 0.29 -7.53 7.13
CA LEU A 40 -0.51 -8.71 6.83
C LEU A 40 -0.47 -9.11 5.35
N PHE A 41 -0.55 -8.15 4.44
CA PHE A 41 -0.60 -8.40 2.99
C PHE A 41 0.75 -8.25 2.30
N GLY A 42 1.78 -7.81 3.03
CA GLY A 42 3.15 -7.71 2.56
C GLY A 42 3.87 -9.06 2.51
N PRO A 43 5.18 -9.05 2.18
CA PRO A 43 5.98 -10.26 1.98
C PRO A 43 6.10 -11.12 3.25
N ASP A 44 6.09 -10.50 4.43
CA ASP A 44 6.19 -11.18 5.74
C ASP A 44 4.89 -11.84 6.20
N GLY A 45 3.76 -11.47 5.60
CA GLY A 45 2.44 -12.02 5.92
C GLY A 45 1.94 -12.99 4.85
N LEU A 46 0.93 -12.57 4.09
CA LEU A 46 0.26 -13.34 3.04
C LEU A 46 1.00 -13.33 1.70
N ASN A 47 2.04 -12.49 1.56
CA ASN A 47 2.88 -12.35 0.37
C ASN A 47 2.08 -12.04 -0.92
N TRP A 48 0.99 -11.29 -0.80
CA TRP A 48 0.16 -10.87 -1.93
C TRP A 48 0.66 -9.58 -2.57
N ILE A 49 1.27 -8.70 -1.78
CA ILE A 49 1.89 -7.47 -2.25
C ILE A 49 3.40 -7.66 -2.13
N GLN A 50 4.09 -7.62 -3.27
CA GLN A 50 5.55 -7.62 -3.33
C GLN A 50 6.04 -6.24 -3.79
N PRO A 51 6.35 -5.33 -2.85
CA PRO A 51 6.84 -3.99 -3.19
C PRO A 51 8.08 -4.04 -4.06
N ASP A 52 8.95 -5.04 -3.85
CA ASP A 52 10.18 -5.23 -4.61
C ASP A 52 9.94 -5.48 -6.11
N SER A 53 8.77 -6.01 -6.49
CA SER A 53 8.39 -6.18 -7.89
C SER A 53 8.22 -4.85 -8.65
N LEU A 54 8.07 -3.73 -7.93
CA LEU A 54 8.01 -2.38 -8.51
C LEU A 54 9.41 -1.77 -8.72
N GLY A 55 10.46 -2.30 -8.09
CA GLY A 55 11.84 -1.82 -8.24
C GLY A 55 11.98 -0.30 -8.13
N SER A 56 12.62 0.32 -9.12
CA SER A 56 12.84 1.78 -9.16
C SER A 56 11.55 2.61 -9.27
N ALA A 57 10.46 2.04 -9.79
CA ALA A 57 9.18 2.73 -9.91
C ALA A 57 8.57 3.05 -8.54
N LEU A 58 8.81 2.22 -7.53
CA LEU A 58 8.34 2.47 -6.16
C LEU A 58 8.90 3.79 -5.62
N HIS A 59 10.21 4.02 -5.81
CA HIS A 59 10.87 5.23 -5.31
C HIS A 59 10.34 6.50 -6.01
N ILE A 60 10.08 6.42 -7.31
CA ILE A 60 9.49 7.51 -8.09
C ILE A 60 8.07 7.82 -7.60
N ILE A 61 7.22 6.80 -7.43
CA ILE A 61 5.83 6.95 -6.99
C ILE A 61 5.78 7.54 -5.58
N VAL A 62 6.59 7.02 -4.66
CA VAL A 62 6.65 7.53 -3.28
C VAL A 62 7.16 8.97 -3.26
N GLY A 63 8.21 9.31 -4.00
CA GLY A 63 8.73 10.67 -4.09
C GLY A 63 7.68 11.65 -4.62
N PHE A 64 6.93 11.26 -5.66
CA PHE A 64 5.83 12.05 -6.19
C PHE A 64 4.68 12.20 -5.17
N ALA A 65 4.27 11.12 -4.51
CA ALA A 65 3.23 11.16 -3.50
C ALA A 65 3.61 12.05 -2.30
N VAL A 66 4.86 11.97 -1.83
CA VAL A 66 5.37 12.83 -0.75
C VAL A 66 5.35 14.30 -1.18
N ALA A 67 5.78 14.61 -2.40
CA ALA A 67 5.73 15.98 -2.93
C ALA A 67 4.30 16.52 -2.96
N VAL A 68 3.31 15.70 -3.37
CA VAL A 68 1.89 16.09 -3.40
C VAL A 68 1.29 16.23 -2.00
N ILE A 69 1.68 15.38 -1.04
CA ILE A 69 1.15 15.44 0.35
C ILE A 69 1.71 16.64 1.12
N LEU A 70 2.96 17.04 0.85
CA LEU A 70 3.62 18.16 1.54
C LEU A 70 3.28 19.54 0.97
N PHE A 71 2.76 19.59 -0.26
CA PHE A 71 2.34 20.82 -0.92
C PHE A 71 0.89 21.18 -0.57
#